data_AF-B2B0G7-F1
#
_entry.id   AF-B2B0G7-F1
#
_cell.length_a   1.000
_cell.length_b   1.000
_cell.length_c   1.000
_cell.angle_alpha   90.00
_cell.angle_beta   90.00
_cell.angle_gamma   90.00
#
_symmetry.space_group_name_H-M   'P 1'
#
loop_
_entity.id
_entity.type
_entity.pdbx_description
1 polymer ?
#
loop_
_entity_poly.entity_id
_entity_poly.type
_entity_poly.pdbx_seq_one_letter_code
_entity_poly.pdbx_strand_id
1 'polypeptide(L)'
;SDQAIPKADGVFTSTAISLALRKTLPVRLAIVKFLNDWSSPGDYPTALKLDSDFRAAYTLLAKFLSHVSHSSNAPLTNVNREAVVNHINLLLRRHLLALHLPFFLPSLSRPEFAFSRVVVVDTAHRIWRGVFSTSDIGASNVAKSSACFRTVSMQVIIVLSTHLRAQAADPISGGMVREDLVAILEEAKQWTWRCIEGRETNVKGYLFACLVKANVDAMREGLTEPEVVKRSLEAAEEAIRKAREVLKERLRALTNMEPSCGAATVLGNQGETVDICDGNNEWEQLQETFDFFGGSDDLQGGTGMMLADGDNWFLDFGNGLLV
;
A
#
# COMPACT_ATOMS: atom_id res chain seq x y z
N SER A 1 22.79 -45.02 7.65
CA SER A 1 22.37 -43.77 8.30
C SER A 1 23.22 -42.68 7.68
N ASP A 2 22.72 -42.03 6.63
CA ASP A 2 23.47 -40.98 5.94
C ASP A 2 23.38 -39.69 6.76
N GLN A 3 24.47 -39.37 7.45
CA GLN A 3 24.63 -38.05 8.07
C GLN A 3 24.72 -37.01 6.97
N ALA A 4 23.70 -36.15 6.88
CA ALA A 4 23.73 -34.98 6.02
C ALA A 4 24.86 -34.04 6.48
N ILE A 5 25.93 -33.97 5.68
CA ILE A 5 27.04 -33.03 5.89
C ILE A 5 26.49 -31.62 5.65
N PRO A 6 26.62 -30.68 6.60
CA PRO A 6 26.21 -29.30 6.37
C PRO A 6 26.99 -28.72 5.20
N LYS A 7 26.27 -28.22 4.18
CA LYS A 7 26.88 -27.52 3.04
C LYS A 7 27.63 -26.28 3.55
N ALA A 8 28.82 -26.05 3.00
CA ALA A 8 29.71 -24.94 3.36
C ALA A 8 28.99 -23.57 3.36
N ASP A 9 29.44 -22.68 4.26
CA ASP A 9 28.87 -21.36 4.61
C ASP A 9 28.73 -20.33 3.47
N GLY A 10 28.92 -20.74 2.21
CA GLY A 10 28.81 -19.90 1.02
C GLY A 10 27.71 -20.29 0.02
N VAL A 11 26.95 -21.37 0.25
CA VAL A 11 25.88 -21.79 -0.68
C VAL A 11 24.54 -21.20 -0.23
N PHE A 12 24.17 -20.07 -0.83
CA PHE A 12 22.91 -19.38 -0.55
C PHE A 12 21.73 -20.16 -1.12
N THR A 13 20.99 -20.83 -0.24
CA THR A 13 19.77 -21.58 -0.59
C THR A 13 18.51 -20.80 -0.17
N SER A 14 17.36 -21.12 -0.77
CA SER A 14 16.04 -20.61 -0.34
C SER A 14 15.82 -20.78 1.18
N THR A 15 16.35 -21.86 1.74
CA THR A 15 16.32 -22.15 3.18
C THR A 15 17.09 -21.13 4.03
N ALA A 16 18.22 -20.60 3.53
CA ALA A 16 19.00 -19.58 4.23
C ALA A 16 18.25 -18.24 4.31
N ILE A 17 17.58 -17.84 3.23
CA ILE A 17 16.71 -16.65 3.21
C ILE A 17 15.53 -16.82 4.18
N SER A 18 14.88 -17.99 4.15
CA SER A 18 13.78 -18.31 5.06
C SER A 18 14.20 -18.28 6.54
N LEU A 19 15.38 -18.81 6.85
CA LEU A 19 15.94 -18.79 8.21
C LEU A 19 16.27 -17.36 8.66
N ALA A 20 16.86 -16.55 7.77
CA ALA A 20 17.16 -15.15 8.06
C ALA A 20 15.89 -14.33 8.28
N LEU A 21 14.84 -14.55 7.46
CA LEU A 21 13.54 -13.89 7.63
C LEU A 21 12.88 -14.30 8.95
N ARG A 22 12.97 -15.57 9.35
CA ARG A 22 12.44 -16.08 10.63
C ARG A 22 13.03 -15.34 11.84
N LYS A 23 14.27 -14.85 11.76
CA LYS A 23 14.87 -14.04 12.84
C LYS A 23 14.13 -12.71 13.09
N THR A 24 13.39 -12.21 12.10
CA THR A 24 12.55 -11.00 12.25
C THR A 24 11.13 -11.31 12.76
N LEU A 25 10.73 -12.59 12.81
CA LEU A 25 9.38 -12.99 13.17
C LEU A 25 8.98 -12.56 14.60
N PRO A 26 9.82 -12.71 15.64
CA PRO A 26 9.41 -12.34 17.00
C PRO A 26 9.05 -10.86 17.13
N VAL A 27 9.85 -9.97 16.52
CA VAL A 27 9.60 -8.52 16.59
C VAL A 27 8.42 -8.11 15.71
N ARG A 28 8.23 -8.75 14.55
CA ARG A 28 7.03 -8.54 13.73
C ARG A 28 5.77 -8.95 14.50
N LEU A 29 5.79 -10.10 15.16
CA LEU A 29 4.66 -10.55 15.98
C LEU A 29 4.40 -9.62 17.16
N ALA A 30 5.44 -9.06 17.78
CA ALA A 30 5.29 -8.06 18.84
C ALA A 30 4.58 -6.79 18.32
N ILE A 31 4.95 -6.30 17.13
CA ILE A 31 4.26 -5.17 16.47
C ILE A 31 2.79 -5.51 16.20
N VAL A 32 2.51 -6.69 15.63
CA VAL A 32 1.14 -7.13 15.37
C VAL A 32 0.30 -7.18 16.64
N LYS A 33 0.84 -7.74 17.72
CA LYS A 33 0.14 -7.81 19.02
C LYS A 33 -0.13 -6.42 19.58
N PHE A 34 0.86 -5.54 19.52
CA PHE A 34 0.72 -4.15 19.95
C PHE A 34 -0.39 -3.41 19.17
N LEU A 35 -0.46 -3.60 17.85
CA LEU A 35 -1.48 -2.96 17.01
C LEU A 35 -2.89 -3.56 17.19
N ASN A 36 -2.98 -4.80 17.68
CA ASN A 36 -4.23 -5.52 17.88
C ASN A 36 -4.65 -5.61 19.36
N ASP A 37 -4.01 -4.85 20.25
CA ASP A 37 -4.41 -4.78 21.64
C ASP A 37 -5.53 -3.75 21.82
N TRP A 38 -6.77 -4.21 21.71
CA TRP A 38 -7.96 -3.38 21.90
C TRP A 38 -8.18 -2.96 23.35
N SER A 39 -7.54 -3.65 24.31
CA SER A 39 -7.70 -3.37 25.74
C SER A 39 -6.87 -2.19 26.23
N SER A 40 -5.84 -1.82 25.46
CA SER A 40 -4.99 -0.67 25.73
C SER A 40 -4.51 -0.05 24.41
N PRO A 41 -5.03 1.12 24.00
CA PRO A 41 -4.52 1.81 22.82
C PRO A 41 -3.02 2.06 23.00
N GLY A 42 -2.21 1.45 22.13
CA GLY A 42 -0.77 1.37 22.29
C GLY A 42 -0.11 2.74 22.50
N ASP A 43 0.75 2.85 23.52
CA ASP A 43 1.41 4.10 23.87
C ASP A 43 2.63 4.38 22.98
N TYR A 44 2.90 5.66 22.77
CA TYR A 44 3.95 6.10 21.87
C TYR A 44 5.37 5.63 22.28
N PRO A 45 5.77 5.66 23.56
CA PRO A 45 7.04 5.10 24.02
C PRO A 45 7.23 3.62 23.65
N THR A 46 6.19 2.80 23.80
CA THR A 46 6.24 1.39 23.39
C THR A 46 6.40 1.25 21.88
N ALA A 47 5.71 2.07 21.08
CA ALA A 47 5.89 2.07 19.63
C ALA A 47 7.34 2.42 19.23
N LEU A 48 7.97 3.41 19.90
CA LEU A 48 9.37 3.77 19.66
C LEU A 48 10.34 2.64 20.03
N LYS A 49 10.08 1.92 21.13
CA LYS A 49 10.88 0.76 21.51
C LYS A 49 10.77 -0.35 20.45
N LEU A 50 9.56 -0.66 20.00
CA LEU A 50 9.31 -1.64 18.94
C LEU A 50 9.98 -1.23 17.62
N ASP A 51 9.98 0.06 17.26
CA ASP A 51 10.69 0.58 16.08
C ASP A 51 12.19 0.30 16.18
N SER A 52 12.80 0.63 17.32
CA SER A 52 14.23 0.39 17.55
C SER A 52 14.59 -1.10 17.42
N ASP A 53 13.84 -1.97 18.10
CA ASP A 53 14.04 -3.41 18.06
C ASP A 53 13.86 -3.96 16.63
N PHE A 54 12.85 -3.45 15.91
CA PHE A 54 12.54 -3.84 14.54
C PHE A 54 13.65 -3.41 13.57
N ARG A 55 14.13 -2.16 13.68
CA ARG A 55 15.23 -1.65 12.85
C ARG A 55 16.53 -2.41 13.09
N ALA A 56 16.81 -2.81 14.32
CA ALA A 56 17.98 -3.65 14.61
C ALA A 56 17.89 -5.01 13.90
N ALA A 57 16.75 -5.70 14.00
CA ALA A 57 16.52 -6.97 13.31
C ALA A 57 16.53 -6.82 11.77
N TYR A 58 15.89 -5.77 11.25
CA TYR A 58 15.87 -5.48 9.81
C TYR A 58 17.28 -5.16 9.30
N THR A 59 18.09 -4.40 10.02
CA THR A 59 19.47 -4.07 9.60
C THR A 59 20.32 -5.33 9.47
N LEU A 60 20.20 -6.28 10.40
CA LEU A 60 20.91 -7.56 10.31
C LEU A 60 20.48 -8.37 9.08
N LEU A 61 19.17 -8.40 8.80
CA LEU A 61 18.65 -9.08 7.61
C LEU A 61 19.08 -8.37 6.32
N ALA A 62 19.05 -7.05 6.26
CA ALA A 62 19.48 -6.27 5.11
C ALA A 62 20.97 -6.49 4.79
N LYS A 63 21.84 -6.54 5.82
CA LYS A 63 23.25 -6.92 5.66
C LYS A 63 23.38 -8.32 5.07
N PHE A 64 22.66 -9.30 5.61
CA PHE A 64 22.63 -10.66 5.07
C PHE A 64 22.20 -10.69 3.59
N LEU A 65 21.09 -10.01 3.25
CA LEU A 65 20.60 -9.92 1.86
C LEU A 65 21.61 -9.24 0.93
N SER A 66 22.33 -8.22 1.41
CA SER A 66 23.38 -7.57 0.61
C SER A 66 24.54 -8.53 0.29
N HIS A 67 24.95 -9.37 1.24
CA HIS A 67 25.96 -10.40 1.00
C HIS A 67 25.47 -11.47 0.01
N VAL A 68 24.19 -11.88 0.12
CA VAL A 68 23.56 -12.80 -0.85
C VAL A 68 23.58 -12.20 -2.26
N SER A 69 23.31 -10.90 -2.39
CA SER A 69 23.27 -10.19 -3.67
C SER A 69 24.62 -10.09 -4.37
N HIS A 70 25.72 -10.01 -3.62
CA HIS A 70 27.08 -9.89 -4.17
C HIS A 70 27.81 -11.23 -4.34
N SER A 71 27.20 -12.35 -3.93
CA SER A 71 27.81 -13.67 -4.07
C SER A 71 27.60 -14.25 -5.48
N SER A 72 28.70 -14.50 -6.19
CA SER A 72 28.72 -15.10 -7.54
C SER A 72 28.26 -16.57 -7.56
N ASN A 73 28.11 -17.22 -6.40
CA ASN A 73 27.85 -18.66 -6.28
C ASN A 73 26.37 -19.02 -6.05
N ALA A 74 25.46 -18.05 -6.12
CA ALA A 74 24.04 -18.28 -5.85
C ALA A 74 23.29 -18.84 -7.08
N PRO A 75 22.46 -19.89 -6.94
CA PRO A 75 21.75 -20.55 -8.05
C PRO A 75 20.56 -19.76 -8.64
N LEU A 76 20.35 -18.51 -8.22
CA LEU A 76 19.26 -17.64 -8.70
C LEU A 76 19.78 -16.70 -9.79
N THR A 77 19.01 -16.49 -10.85
CA THR A 77 19.28 -15.41 -11.83
C THR A 77 19.21 -14.04 -11.14
N ASN A 78 19.89 -13.03 -11.68
CA ASN A 78 19.93 -11.69 -11.10
C ASN A 78 18.53 -11.08 -10.91
N VAL A 79 17.64 -11.25 -11.89
CA VAL A 79 16.25 -10.75 -11.86
C VAL A 79 15.42 -11.39 -10.74
N ASN A 80 15.55 -12.70 -10.54
CA ASN A 80 14.83 -13.40 -9.47
C ASN A 80 15.34 -12.98 -8.08
N ARG A 81 16.63 -12.64 -7.97
CA ARG A 81 17.23 -12.21 -6.70
C ARG A 81 16.75 -10.82 -6.27
N GLU A 82 16.75 -9.87 -7.21
CA GLU A 82 16.27 -8.51 -6.95
C GLU A 82 14.79 -8.51 -6.56
N ALA A 83 13.95 -9.26 -7.28
CA ALA A 83 12.52 -9.40 -6.96
C ALA A 83 12.29 -9.95 -5.54
N VAL A 84 13.05 -10.98 -5.12
CA VAL A 84 12.95 -11.55 -3.77
C VAL A 84 13.38 -10.53 -2.70
N VAL A 85 14.49 -9.81 -2.92
CA VAL A 85 14.96 -8.78 -2.00
C VAL A 85 13.95 -7.64 -1.87
N ASN A 86 13.40 -7.17 -2.99
CA ASN A 86 12.38 -6.12 -3.00
C ASN A 86 11.10 -6.58 -2.29
N HIS A 87 10.69 -7.84 -2.47
CA HIS A 87 9.55 -8.40 -1.75
C HIS A 87 9.79 -8.47 -0.23
N ILE A 88 10.97 -8.91 0.21
CA ILE A 88 11.31 -8.92 1.65
C ILE A 88 11.34 -7.50 2.21
N ASN A 89 11.95 -6.56 1.48
CA ASN A 89 12.01 -5.16 1.89
C ASN A 89 10.60 -4.55 2.01
N LEU A 90 9.70 -4.85 1.06
CA LEU A 90 8.30 -4.45 1.12
C LEU A 90 7.60 -4.99 2.37
N LEU A 91 7.73 -6.30 2.60
CA LEU A 91 7.12 -6.98 3.74
C LEU A 91 7.54 -6.33 5.07
N LEU A 92 8.83 -6.02 5.23
CA LEU A 92 9.36 -5.42 6.45
C LEU A 92 8.97 -3.96 6.58
N ARG A 93 9.07 -3.17 5.50
CA ARG A 93 8.65 -1.76 5.49
C ARG A 93 7.18 -1.59 5.83
N ARG A 94 6.32 -2.55 5.47
CA ARG A 94 4.91 -2.53 5.85
C ARG A 94 4.69 -2.56 7.36
N HIS A 95 5.48 -3.33 8.12
CA HIS A 95 5.37 -3.36 9.58
C HIS A 95 5.80 -2.03 10.19
N LEU A 96 6.84 -1.42 9.64
CA LEU A 96 7.29 -0.09 10.06
C LEU A 96 6.25 1.00 9.75
N LEU A 97 5.62 0.94 8.57
CA LEU A 97 4.54 1.83 8.20
C LEU A 97 3.35 1.67 9.15
N ALA A 98 2.91 0.43 9.40
CA ALA A 98 1.78 0.13 10.27
C ALA A 98 2.01 0.54 11.73
N LEU A 99 3.22 0.33 12.26
CA LEU A 99 3.57 0.70 13.64
C LEU A 99 3.42 2.21 13.91
N HIS A 100 3.74 3.04 12.92
CA HIS A 100 3.70 4.49 13.06
C HIS A 100 2.43 5.15 12.53
N LEU A 101 1.59 4.42 11.81
CA LEU A 101 0.35 4.96 11.23
C LEU A 101 -0.61 5.56 12.27
N PRO A 102 -0.84 4.95 13.47
CA PRO A 102 -1.69 5.54 14.50
C PRO A 102 -1.22 6.92 14.99
N PHE A 103 0.07 7.21 14.86
CA PHE A 103 0.68 8.48 15.28
C PHE A 103 0.86 9.48 14.13
N PHE A 104 0.58 9.08 12.88
CA PHE A 104 0.82 9.90 11.69
C PHE A 104 -0.13 11.09 11.62
N LEU A 105 -1.45 10.88 11.69
CA LEU A 105 -2.40 12.00 11.64
C LEU A 105 -2.22 12.96 12.83
N PRO A 106 -2.11 12.47 14.08
CA PRO A 106 -1.78 13.33 15.21
C PRO A 106 -0.49 14.13 14.98
N SER A 107 0.53 13.54 14.34
CA SER A 107 1.79 14.24 14.08
C SER A 107 1.65 15.49 13.22
N LEU A 108 0.56 15.67 12.47
CA LEU A 108 0.37 16.87 11.65
C LEU A 108 0.15 18.13 12.50
N SER A 109 -0.45 17.99 13.68
CA SER A 109 -0.67 19.09 14.64
C SER A 109 0.21 18.99 15.89
N ARG A 110 0.64 17.78 16.26
CA ARG A 110 1.32 17.48 17.52
C ARG A 110 2.81 17.15 17.30
N PRO A 111 3.75 18.03 17.70
CA PRO A 111 5.17 17.87 17.42
C PRO A 111 5.80 16.65 18.13
N GLU A 112 5.19 16.15 19.21
CA GLU A 112 5.67 14.96 19.91
C GLU A 112 5.72 13.71 19.01
N PHE A 113 4.91 13.66 17.96
CA PHE A 113 4.88 12.54 17.01
C PHE A 113 5.66 12.83 15.71
N ALA A 114 6.47 13.90 15.66
CA ALA A 114 7.20 14.29 14.45
C ALA A 114 8.10 13.18 13.90
N PHE A 115 8.67 12.34 14.78
CA PHE A 115 9.43 11.17 14.34
C PHE A 115 8.57 10.19 13.54
N SER A 116 7.34 9.89 13.98
CA SER A 116 6.42 9.02 13.24
C SER A 116 6.09 9.58 11.86
N ARG A 117 5.91 10.91 11.76
CA ARG A 117 5.70 11.59 10.47
C ARG A 117 6.82 11.30 9.49
N VAL A 118 8.07 11.48 9.93
CA VAL A 118 9.27 11.22 9.12
C VAL A 118 9.34 9.76 8.72
N VAL A 119 9.13 8.84 9.67
CA VAL A 119 9.20 7.40 9.41
C VAL A 119 8.16 6.97 8.39
N VAL A 120 6.91 7.39 8.53
CA VAL A 120 5.80 7.01 7.65
C VAL A 120 6.03 7.53 6.23
N VAL A 121 6.42 8.80 6.08
CA VAL A 121 6.66 9.41 4.77
C VAL A 121 7.90 8.80 4.07
N ASP A 122 9.02 8.64 4.77
CA ASP A 122 10.23 8.00 4.21
C ASP A 122 9.98 6.53 3.86
N THR A 123 9.25 5.80 4.71
CA THR A 123 8.90 4.39 4.45
C THR A 123 7.99 4.26 3.23
N ALA A 124 6.98 5.13 3.11
CA ALA A 124 6.08 5.16 1.96
C ALA A 124 6.82 5.45 0.65
N HIS A 125 7.73 6.43 0.66
CA HIS A 125 8.60 6.74 -0.47
C HIS A 125 9.47 5.55 -0.90
N ARG A 126 10.13 4.89 0.06
CA ARG A 126 10.99 3.73 -0.22
C ARG A 126 10.20 2.52 -0.72
N ILE A 127 8.99 2.30 -0.21
CA ILE A 127 8.07 1.29 -0.74
C ILE A 127 7.77 1.60 -2.21
N TRP A 128 7.41 2.85 -2.52
CA TRP A 128 7.10 3.26 -3.87
C TRP A 128 8.26 2.97 -4.84
N ARG A 129 9.44 3.52 -4.52
CA ARG A 129 10.62 3.42 -5.39
C ARG A 129 11.17 1.99 -5.49
N GLY A 130 11.05 1.18 -4.45
CA GLY A 130 11.57 -0.20 -4.44
C GLY A 130 10.71 -1.22 -5.19
N VAL A 131 9.42 -0.94 -5.41
CA VAL A 131 8.47 -1.94 -5.95
C VAL A 131 7.72 -1.44 -7.18
N PHE A 132 7.45 -0.14 -7.29
CA PHE A 132 6.55 0.42 -8.29
C PHE A 132 7.27 1.26 -9.37
N SER A 133 8.49 1.74 -9.11
CA SER A 133 9.31 2.48 -10.09
C SER A 133 10.09 1.60 -11.09
N THR A 134 10.02 0.27 -11.02
CA THR A 134 10.73 -0.57 -12.01
C THR A 134 9.99 -0.52 -13.35
N SER A 135 10.60 0.13 -14.35
CA SER A 135 10.12 0.22 -15.73
C SER A 135 10.02 -1.13 -16.45
N ASP A 136 10.49 -2.22 -15.83
CA ASP A 136 10.53 -3.54 -16.43
C ASP A 136 9.20 -4.30 -16.31
N ILE A 137 8.65 -4.61 -17.47
CA ILE A 137 7.40 -5.35 -17.71
C ILE A 137 7.42 -6.76 -17.07
N GLY A 138 8.61 -7.31 -16.78
CA GLY A 138 8.79 -8.64 -16.16
C GLY A 138 8.58 -8.69 -14.65
N ALA A 139 9.16 -7.76 -13.88
CA ALA A 139 8.93 -7.63 -12.43
C ALA A 139 7.50 -7.16 -12.12
N SER A 140 6.91 -6.45 -13.09
CA SER A 140 5.55 -5.93 -13.07
C SER A 140 4.47 -7.01 -12.88
N ASN A 141 4.66 -8.25 -13.32
CA ASN A 141 3.59 -9.28 -13.23
C ASN A 141 3.36 -9.82 -11.80
N VAL A 142 4.39 -9.83 -10.95
CA VAL A 142 4.25 -10.21 -9.52
C VAL A 142 3.63 -9.08 -8.71
N ALA A 143 4.02 -7.83 -8.99
CA ALA A 143 3.42 -6.64 -8.37
C ALA A 143 1.97 -6.38 -8.84
N LYS A 144 1.61 -6.79 -10.06
CA LYS A 144 0.24 -6.70 -10.62
C LYS A 144 -0.76 -7.69 -10.00
N SER A 145 -0.30 -8.83 -9.49
CA SER A 145 -1.18 -9.98 -9.23
C SER A 145 -1.51 -10.24 -7.76
N SER A 146 -0.71 -9.78 -6.80
CA SER A 146 -0.97 -10.05 -5.39
C SER A 146 -1.69 -8.90 -4.69
N ALA A 147 -2.80 -9.23 -4.03
CA ALA A 147 -3.63 -8.30 -3.27
C ALA A 147 -2.83 -7.48 -2.23
N CYS A 148 -1.75 -8.06 -1.70
CA CYS A 148 -0.83 -7.39 -0.78
C CYS A 148 -0.20 -6.13 -1.38
N PHE A 149 0.16 -6.14 -2.68
CA PHE A 149 0.77 -4.99 -3.33
C PHE A 149 -0.23 -3.86 -3.58
N ARG A 150 -1.48 -4.20 -3.89
CA ARG A 150 -2.57 -3.21 -4.06
C ARG A 150 -2.89 -2.50 -2.77
N THR A 151 -3.00 -3.25 -1.67
CA THR A 151 -3.21 -2.67 -0.34
C THR A 151 -2.08 -1.72 0.04
N VAL A 152 -0.83 -2.15 -0.15
CA VAL A 152 0.32 -1.32 0.21
C VAL A 152 0.42 -0.07 -0.68
N SER A 153 0.11 -0.16 -1.98
CA SER A 153 0.09 1.02 -2.85
C SER A 153 -0.95 2.05 -2.39
N MET A 154 -2.13 1.60 -1.95
CA MET A 154 -3.16 2.51 -1.41
C MET A 154 -2.67 3.22 -0.15
N GLN A 155 -2.08 2.48 0.79
CA GLN A 155 -1.52 3.04 2.02
C GLN A 155 -0.46 4.11 1.71
N VAL A 156 0.41 3.85 0.72
CA VAL A 156 1.42 4.84 0.28
C VAL A 156 0.76 6.09 -0.29
N ILE A 157 -0.20 5.94 -1.20
CA ILE A 157 -0.90 7.08 -1.82
C ILE A 157 -1.61 7.93 -0.75
N ILE A 158 -2.33 7.29 0.19
CA ILE A 158 -3.04 7.97 1.29
C ILE A 158 -2.09 8.75 2.19
N VAL A 159 -0.98 8.13 2.60
CA VAL A 159 0.02 8.76 3.47
C VAL A 159 0.64 9.97 2.78
N LEU A 160 1.09 9.80 1.54
CA LEU A 160 1.78 10.86 0.82
C LEU A 160 0.85 12.01 0.46
N SER A 161 -0.38 11.71 0.04
CA SER A 161 -1.37 12.74 -0.25
C SER A 161 -1.74 13.53 1.01
N THR A 162 -1.98 12.85 2.13
CA THR A 162 -2.29 13.51 3.40
C THR A 162 -1.14 14.39 3.88
N HIS A 163 0.10 13.92 3.73
CA HIS A 163 1.27 14.73 4.04
C HIS A 163 1.40 15.96 3.13
N LEU A 164 1.14 15.80 1.83
CA LEU A 164 1.17 16.89 0.85
C LEU A 164 0.07 17.92 1.08
N ARG A 165 -1.14 17.48 1.44
CA ARG A 165 -2.26 18.37 1.81
C ARG A 165 -1.92 19.20 3.05
N ALA A 166 -1.36 18.56 4.08
CA ALA A 166 -0.90 19.26 5.27
C ALA A 166 0.21 20.29 4.95
N GLN A 167 1.13 19.98 4.03
CA GLN A 167 2.13 20.95 3.54
C GLN A 167 1.48 22.10 2.77
N ALA A 168 0.52 21.81 1.89
CA ALA A 168 -0.17 22.83 1.10
C ALA A 168 -1.00 23.79 1.96
N ALA A 169 -1.60 23.28 3.04
CA ALA A 169 -2.40 24.06 3.98
C ALA A 169 -1.56 24.85 5.00
N ASP A 170 -0.27 24.55 5.16
CA ASP A 170 0.61 25.23 6.10
C ASP A 170 0.94 26.67 5.62
N PRO A 171 0.50 27.72 6.35
CA PRO A 171 0.79 29.10 5.96
C PRO A 171 2.29 29.42 5.94
N ILE A 172 3.09 28.70 6.75
CA ILE A 172 4.54 28.90 6.86
C ILE A 172 5.27 28.33 5.64
N SER A 173 4.78 27.22 5.09
CA SER A 173 5.33 26.62 3.88
C SER A 173 5.06 27.46 2.62
N GLY A 174 4.11 28.40 2.69
CA GLY A 174 3.66 29.19 1.54
C GLY A 174 3.05 28.33 0.44
N GLY A 175 2.47 27.17 0.78
CA GLY A 175 1.94 26.20 -0.18
C GLY A 175 3.03 25.40 -0.90
N MET A 176 4.29 25.51 -0.50
CA MET A 176 5.38 24.71 -1.08
C MET A 176 5.24 23.25 -0.67
N VAL A 177 5.05 22.40 -1.67
CA VAL A 177 4.96 20.95 -1.49
C VAL A 177 6.20 20.25 -2.02
N ARG A 178 6.53 19.08 -1.46
CA ARG A 178 7.65 18.28 -1.97
C ARG A 178 7.32 17.64 -3.32
N GLU A 179 7.93 18.16 -4.38
CA GLU A 179 7.71 17.71 -5.77
C GLU A 179 8.02 16.24 -6.01
N ASP A 180 8.99 15.66 -5.29
CA ASP A 180 9.32 14.24 -5.42
C ASP A 180 8.18 13.31 -4.94
N LEU A 181 7.37 13.77 -3.97
CA LEU A 181 6.16 13.08 -3.53
C LEU A 181 4.99 13.29 -4.49
N VAL A 182 4.86 14.49 -5.07
CA VAL A 182 3.85 14.77 -6.09
C VAL A 182 4.08 13.89 -7.32
N ALA A 183 5.34 13.70 -7.73
CA ALA A 183 5.71 12.79 -8.80
C ALA A 183 5.26 11.34 -8.52
N ILE A 184 5.36 10.88 -7.26
CA ILE A 184 4.88 9.55 -6.86
C ILE A 184 3.37 9.40 -7.08
N LEU A 185 2.56 10.43 -6.79
CA LEU A 185 1.11 10.38 -7.04
C LEU A 185 0.79 10.25 -8.53
N GLU A 186 1.55 10.93 -9.39
CA GLU A 186 1.41 10.80 -10.85
C GLU A 186 1.86 9.41 -11.34
N GLU A 187 3.00 8.91 -10.86
CA GLU A 187 3.45 7.55 -11.12
C GLU A 187 2.41 6.51 -10.67
N ALA A 188 1.69 6.76 -9.57
CA ALA A 188 0.67 5.87 -9.04
C ALA A 188 -0.56 5.77 -9.93
N LYS A 189 -1.03 6.93 -10.43
CA LYS A 189 -2.07 7.01 -11.44
C LYS A 189 -1.68 6.25 -12.72
N GLN A 190 -0.45 6.42 -13.19
CA GLN A 190 0.04 5.71 -14.37
C GLN A 190 0.22 4.21 -14.14
N TRP A 191 0.70 3.81 -12.96
CA TRP A 191 0.84 2.40 -12.58
C TRP A 191 -0.51 1.69 -12.55
N THR A 192 -1.49 2.25 -11.85
CA THR A 192 -2.84 1.68 -11.75
C THR A 192 -3.55 1.64 -13.10
N TRP A 193 -3.32 2.63 -13.98
CA TRP A 193 -3.77 2.56 -15.38
C TRP A 193 -3.14 1.38 -16.14
N ARG A 194 -1.83 1.20 -16.03
CA ARG A 194 -1.11 0.06 -16.64
C ARG A 194 -1.60 -1.29 -16.12
N CYS A 195 -2.04 -1.37 -14.87
CA CYS A 195 -2.66 -2.59 -14.33
C CYS A 195 -3.99 -2.88 -15.03
N ILE A 196 -4.84 -1.86 -15.24
CA ILE A 196 -6.05 -1.99 -16.05
C ILE A 196 -5.66 -2.43 -17.46
N GLU A 197 -4.70 -1.79 -18.13
CA GLU A 197 -4.16 -2.22 -19.44
C GLU A 197 -3.73 -3.70 -19.43
N GLY A 198 -3.12 -4.14 -18.32
CA GLY A 198 -2.68 -5.50 -18.04
C GLY A 198 -3.77 -6.52 -17.69
N ARG A 199 -5.05 -6.23 -17.99
CA ARG A 199 -6.25 -7.07 -17.77
C ARG A 199 -6.84 -7.04 -16.37
N GLU A 200 -6.45 -6.10 -15.50
CA GLU A 200 -7.20 -5.87 -14.27
C GLU A 200 -8.58 -5.25 -14.57
N THR A 201 -9.63 -5.80 -13.95
CA THR A 201 -11.02 -5.30 -14.07
C THR A 201 -11.41 -4.39 -12.91
N ASN A 202 -10.64 -4.43 -11.82
CA ASN A 202 -10.86 -3.56 -10.67
C ASN A 202 -10.32 -2.17 -10.96
N VAL A 203 -11.23 -1.21 -11.18
CA VAL A 203 -10.90 0.18 -11.51
C VAL A 203 -10.74 1.08 -10.28
N LYS A 204 -11.13 0.59 -9.09
CA LYS A 204 -11.19 1.40 -7.86
C LYS A 204 -9.84 2.06 -7.56
N GLY A 205 -8.74 1.33 -7.80
CA GLY A 205 -7.42 1.88 -7.53
C GLY A 205 -6.96 2.97 -8.48
N TYR A 206 -7.31 2.87 -9.76
CA TYR A 206 -7.06 3.94 -10.73
C TYR A 206 -7.93 5.17 -10.46
N LEU A 207 -9.20 4.95 -10.13
CA LEU A 207 -10.12 6.02 -9.72
C LEU A 207 -9.56 6.80 -8.52
N PHE A 208 -9.16 6.08 -7.46
CA PHE A 208 -8.59 6.69 -6.26
C PHE A 208 -7.32 7.50 -6.56
N ALA A 209 -6.40 6.95 -7.36
CA ALA A 209 -5.18 7.66 -7.73
C ALA A 209 -5.44 8.95 -8.54
N CYS A 210 -6.41 8.93 -9.47
CA CYS A 210 -6.84 10.13 -10.21
C CYS A 210 -7.41 11.19 -9.27
N LEU A 211 -8.29 10.78 -8.35
CA LEU A 211 -8.98 11.65 -7.41
C LEU A 211 -7.99 12.36 -6.47
N VAL A 212 -7.07 11.59 -5.88
CA VAL A 212 -6.03 12.11 -4.97
C VAL A 212 -5.07 13.04 -5.69
N LYS A 213 -4.66 12.69 -6.93
CA LYS A 213 -3.77 13.55 -7.72
C LYS A 213 -4.44 14.89 -8.06
N ALA A 214 -5.70 14.84 -8.51
CA ALA A 214 -6.48 16.03 -8.83
C ALA A 214 -6.70 16.94 -7.60
N ASN A 215 -6.96 16.32 -6.43
CA ASN A 215 -7.09 17.03 -5.16
C ASN A 215 -5.81 17.78 -4.79
N VAL A 216 -4.66 17.09 -4.81
CA VAL A 216 -3.36 17.69 -4.48
C VAL A 216 -2.98 18.79 -5.47
N ASP A 217 -3.21 18.59 -6.78
CA ASP A 217 -2.94 19.63 -7.78
C ASP A 217 -3.81 20.87 -7.58
N ALA A 218 -5.11 20.69 -7.31
CA ALA A 218 -6.02 21.79 -7.04
C ALA A 218 -5.61 22.61 -5.80
N MET A 219 -5.17 21.94 -4.73
CA MET A 219 -4.67 22.63 -3.54
C MET A 219 -3.37 23.39 -3.81
N ARG A 220 -2.46 22.84 -4.64
CA ARG A 220 -1.23 23.54 -5.05
C ARG A 220 -1.50 24.78 -5.90
N GLU A 221 -2.58 24.75 -6.67
CA GLU A 221 -3.06 25.91 -7.44
C GLU A 221 -3.77 26.96 -6.56
N GLY A 222 -3.93 26.70 -5.25
CA GLY A 222 -4.60 27.61 -4.32
C GLY A 222 -6.11 27.69 -4.52
N LEU A 223 -6.71 26.64 -5.09
CA LEU A 223 -8.16 26.59 -5.27
C LEU A 223 -8.90 26.47 -3.92
N THR A 224 -10.11 27.03 -3.88
CA THR A 224 -10.99 26.90 -2.72
C THR A 224 -11.49 25.47 -2.58
N GLU A 225 -11.89 25.08 -1.37
CA GLU A 225 -12.37 23.72 -1.09
C GLU A 225 -13.51 23.26 -2.03
N PRO A 226 -14.54 24.07 -2.35
CA PRO A 226 -15.56 23.67 -3.33
C PRO A 226 -15.00 23.44 -4.75
N GLU A 227 -14.00 24.22 -5.16
CA GLU A 227 -13.34 24.06 -6.47
C GLU A 227 -12.44 22.82 -6.49
N VAL A 228 -11.76 22.52 -5.39
CA VAL A 228 -10.99 21.29 -5.19
C VAL A 228 -11.92 20.08 -5.31
N VAL A 229 -13.05 20.08 -4.61
CA VAL A 229 -14.07 19.00 -4.67
C VAL A 229 -14.58 18.84 -6.11
N LYS A 230 -14.94 19.94 -6.77
CA LYS A 230 -15.40 19.92 -8.16
C LYS A 230 -14.36 19.29 -9.09
N ARG A 231 -13.10 19.70 -9.01
CA ARG A 231 -12.01 19.14 -9.83
C ARG A 231 -11.77 17.66 -9.55
N SER A 232 -11.86 17.28 -8.29
CA SER A 232 -11.79 15.88 -7.86
C SER A 232 -12.92 15.03 -8.49
N LEU A 233 -14.16 15.54 -8.52
CA LEU A 233 -15.29 14.87 -9.17
C LEU A 233 -15.12 14.76 -10.69
N GLU A 234 -14.70 15.84 -11.36
CA GLU A 234 -14.40 15.81 -12.81
C GLU A 234 -13.34 14.76 -13.16
N ALA A 235 -12.28 14.65 -12.34
CA ALA A 235 -11.25 13.64 -12.50
C ALA A 235 -11.79 12.21 -12.28
N ALA A 236 -12.71 12.03 -11.34
CA ALA A 236 -13.36 10.76 -11.06
C ALA A 236 -14.25 10.29 -12.24
N GLU A 237 -15.09 11.18 -12.75
CA GLU A 237 -15.94 10.92 -13.91
C GLU A 237 -15.12 10.53 -15.14
N GLU A 238 -14.05 11.27 -15.42
CA GLU A 238 -13.14 10.99 -16.53
C GLU A 238 -12.43 9.64 -16.34
N ALA A 239 -11.98 9.32 -15.13
CA ALA A 239 -11.34 8.04 -14.82
C ALA A 239 -12.31 6.86 -15.05
N ILE A 240 -13.55 6.96 -14.56
CA ILE A 240 -14.59 5.94 -14.74
C ILE A 240 -14.93 5.79 -16.23
N ARG A 241 -15.13 6.90 -16.94
CA ARG A 241 -15.43 6.90 -18.38
C ARG A 241 -14.33 6.18 -19.16
N LYS A 242 -13.07 6.56 -18.94
CA LYS A 242 -11.91 5.97 -19.63
C LYS A 242 -11.77 4.47 -19.34
N ALA A 243 -11.89 4.07 -18.06
CA ALA A 243 -11.78 2.67 -17.68
C ALA A 243 -12.92 1.82 -18.25
N ARG A 244 -14.15 2.36 -18.25
CA ARG A 244 -15.33 1.70 -18.81
C ARG A 244 -15.19 1.44 -20.31
N GLU A 245 -14.69 2.40 -21.08
CA GLU A 245 -14.50 2.21 -22.52
C GLU A 245 -13.51 1.07 -22.81
N VAL A 246 -12.37 1.03 -22.12
CA VAL A 246 -11.38 -0.05 -22.27
C VAL A 246 -11.95 -1.41 -21.86
N LEU A 247 -12.70 -1.48 -20.77
CA LEU A 247 -13.32 -2.73 -20.33
C LEU A 247 -14.43 -3.20 -21.27
N LYS A 248 -15.23 -2.28 -21.83
CA LYS A 248 -16.25 -2.60 -22.84
C LYS A 248 -15.63 -3.10 -24.14
N GLU A 249 -14.56 -2.46 -24.61
CA GLU A 249 -13.84 -2.90 -25.81
C GLU A 249 -13.31 -4.32 -25.66
N ARG A 250 -12.75 -4.65 -24.49
CA ARG A 250 -12.29 -6.02 -24.19
C ARG A 250 -13.43 -7.02 -24.12
N LEU A 251 -14.54 -6.65 -23.49
CA LEU A 251 -15.71 -7.52 -23.43
C LEU A 251 -16.20 -7.84 -24.85
N ARG A 252 -16.29 -6.84 -25.74
CA ARG A 252 -16.64 -7.03 -27.15
C ARG A 252 -15.65 -7.94 -27.88
N ALA A 253 -14.35 -7.78 -27.63
CA ALA A 253 -13.33 -8.64 -28.23
C ALA A 253 -13.47 -10.11 -27.80
N LEU A 254 -13.83 -10.36 -26.53
CA LEU A 254 -14.10 -11.70 -26.01
C LEU A 254 -15.36 -12.32 -26.60
N THR A 255 -16.43 -11.53 -26.79
CA THR A 255 -17.69 -12.01 -27.38
C THR A 255 -17.60 -12.28 -28.87
N ASN A 256 -16.67 -11.62 -29.58
CA ASN A 256 -16.46 -11.79 -31.02
C ASN A 256 -15.49 -12.94 -31.36
N MET A 257 -14.86 -13.57 -30.36
CA MET A 257 -14.13 -14.82 -30.56
C MET A 257 -15.14 -15.98 -30.63
N GLU A 258 -15.38 -16.51 -31.84
CA GLU A 258 -16.11 -17.79 -32.01
C GLU A 258 -15.42 -18.92 -31.23
N PRO A 259 -16.17 -19.94 -30.76
CA PRO A 259 -15.60 -21.07 -30.04
C PRO A 259 -14.74 -21.92 -30.98
N SER A 260 -13.44 -21.62 -31.03
CA SER A 260 -12.46 -22.50 -31.62
C SER A 260 -12.35 -23.76 -30.74
N CYS A 261 -12.78 -24.87 -31.33
CA CYS A 261 -12.72 -26.26 -30.88
C CYS A 261 -11.71 -26.58 -29.77
N GLY A 262 -12.23 -27.05 -28.63
CA GLY A 262 -11.45 -27.62 -27.53
C GLY A 262 -12.17 -27.49 -26.20
N ALA A 263 -13.30 -28.16 -26.04
CA ALA A 263 -13.99 -28.26 -24.77
C ALA A 263 -13.06 -28.93 -23.72
N ALA A 264 -12.38 -28.13 -22.92
CA ALA A 264 -11.86 -28.56 -21.64
C ALA A 264 -12.98 -28.38 -20.62
N THR A 265 -13.57 -29.50 -20.22
CA THR A 265 -14.63 -29.63 -19.23
C THR A 265 -14.26 -28.90 -17.94
N VAL A 266 -14.81 -27.69 -17.73
CA VAL A 266 -14.92 -27.10 -16.40
C VAL A 266 -16.06 -27.85 -15.72
N LEU A 267 -15.72 -28.90 -14.96
CA LEU A 267 -16.64 -29.46 -13.98
C LEU A 267 -16.86 -28.38 -12.91
N GLY A 268 -17.99 -27.71 -13.02
CA GLY A 268 -18.54 -26.94 -11.91
C GLY A 268 -18.90 -27.89 -10.78
N ASN A 269 -18.45 -27.56 -9.57
CA ASN A 269 -19.21 -27.90 -8.38
C ASN A 269 -19.95 -26.63 -7.93
N GLN A 270 -21.24 -26.63 -8.32
CA GLN A 270 -22.40 -26.28 -7.51
C GLN A 270 -22.39 -24.94 -6.76
N GLY A 271 -23.09 -23.97 -7.36
CA GLY A 271 -24.31 -23.45 -6.72
C GLY A 271 -24.13 -22.48 -5.55
N GLU A 272 -23.44 -21.36 -5.78
CA GLU A 272 -23.72 -20.13 -5.02
C GLU A 272 -23.92 -18.99 -6.02
N THR A 273 -25.13 -18.45 -6.05
CA THR A 273 -25.38 -17.11 -6.61
C THR A 273 -24.73 -16.11 -5.67
N VAL A 274 -23.50 -15.70 -5.99
CA VAL A 274 -22.89 -14.54 -5.35
C VAL A 274 -23.62 -13.32 -5.88
N ASP A 275 -24.40 -12.69 -5.01
CA ASP A 275 -25.17 -11.50 -5.31
C ASP A 275 -24.20 -10.35 -5.66
N ILE A 276 -24.15 -9.99 -6.94
CA ILE A 276 -23.38 -8.85 -7.43
C ILE A 276 -24.26 -7.63 -7.29
N CYS A 277 -24.45 -7.11 -6.07
CA CYS A 277 -24.95 -5.76 -5.78
C CYS A 277 -24.94 -5.54 -4.25
N ASP A 278 -23.82 -5.08 -3.70
CA ASP A 278 -23.85 -4.29 -2.46
C ASP A 278 -23.14 -2.94 -2.68
N GLY A 279 -23.53 -2.30 -3.79
CA GLY A 279 -22.92 -1.08 -4.30
C GLY A 279 -23.40 0.20 -3.63
N ASN A 280 -24.24 0.13 -2.58
CA ASN A 280 -24.73 1.32 -1.88
C ASN A 280 -23.87 1.67 -0.65
N ASN A 281 -23.24 0.69 -0.01
CA ASN A 281 -22.53 0.91 1.26
C ASN A 281 -21.09 1.41 1.01
N GLU A 282 -20.48 1.03 -0.12
CA GLU A 282 -19.10 1.40 -0.45
C GLU A 282 -18.91 2.88 -0.80
N TRP A 283 -19.94 3.56 -1.33
CA TRP A 283 -19.88 4.99 -1.66
C TRP A 283 -19.98 5.87 -0.42
N GLU A 284 -20.85 5.52 0.52
CA GLU A 284 -20.94 6.17 1.82
C GLU A 284 -19.64 5.96 2.62
N GLN A 285 -19.03 4.77 2.55
CA GLN A 285 -17.74 4.45 3.20
C GLN A 285 -16.53 5.21 2.60
N LEU A 286 -16.51 5.43 1.27
CA LEU A 286 -15.51 6.29 0.64
C LEU A 286 -15.73 7.76 1.00
N GLN A 287 -16.98 8.20 1.07
CA GLN A 287 -17.36 9.55 1.49
C GLN A 287 -16.96 9.79 2.96
N GLU A 288 -17.25 8.87 3.89
CA GLU A 288 -16.81 8.93 5.29
C GLU A 288 -15.29 8.99 5.44
N THR A 289 -14.57 8.32 4.53
CA THR A 289 -13.11 8.38 4.51
C THR A 289 -12.63 9.73 3.99
N PHE A 290 -13.28 10.26 2.96
CA PHE A 290 -13.04 11.62 2.50
C PHE A 290 -13.39 12.65 3.56
N ASP A 291 -14.45 12.46 4.34
CA ASP A 291 -14.91 13.34 5.41
C ASP A 291 -13.99 13.24 6.66
N PHE A 292 -13.55 12.03 7.03
CA PHE A 292 -12.49 11.80 8.03
C PHE A 292 -11.18 12.50 7.65
N PHE A 293 -10.87 12.58 6.36
CA PHE A 293 -9.71 13.28 5.84
C PHE A 293 -9.98 14.73 5.43
N GLY A 294 -11.22 15.20 5.48
CA GLY A 294 -11.69 16.47 4.89
C GLY A 294 -12.29 17.45 5.90
N GLY A 295 -12.66 17.01 7.11
CA GLY A 295 -13.16 17.91 8.14
C GLY A 295 -12.05 18.76 8.77
N SER A 296 -12.09 20.08 8.53
CA SER A 296 -11.25 21.06 9.25
C SER A 296 -11.78 21.40 10.64
N ASP A 297 -13.00 20.99 10.98
CA ASP A 297 -13.71 21.52 12.13
C ASP A 297 -13.87 20.41 13.20
N ASP A 298 -13.46 20.74 14.42
CA ASP A 298 -13.49 19.95 15.66
C ASP A 298 -12.24 19.12 16.02
N LEU A 299 -11.06 19.75 16.01
CA LEU A 299 -9.91 19.35 16.84
C LEU A 299 -9.93 19.95 18.27
N GLN A 300 -11.05 20.53 18.71
CA GLN A 300 -11.23 21.05 20.07
C GLN A 300 -12.47 20.45 20.74
N GLY A 301 -12.35 19.22 21.22
CA GLY A 301 -13.40 18.60 22.01
C GLY A 301 -12.93 17.31 22.64
N GLY A 302 -12.41 17.40 23.87
CA GLY A 302 -12.12 16.23 24.69
C GLY A 302 -13.40 15.50 25.05
N THR A 303 -13.83 14.56 24.21
CA THR A 303 -14.78 13.51 24.58
C THR A 303 -14.44 12.30 23.70
N GLY A 304 -14.15 11.16 24.33
CA GLY A 304 -13.82 9.92 23.61
C GLY A 304 -14.92 9.58 22.61
N MET A 305 -14.58 9.62 21.33
CA MET A 305 -15.54 9.33 20.25
C MET A 305 -15.63 7.81 20.09
N MET A 306 -16.79 7.28 20.44
CA MET A 306 -17.15 5.87 20.40
C MET A 306 -16.87 5.27 19.02
N LEU A 307 -15.93 4.33 18.99
CA LEU A 307 -15.72 3.37 17.93
C LEU A 307 -16.77 2.26 18.08
N ALA A 308 -17.98 2.48 17.56
CA ALA A 308 -18.99 1.42 17.45
C ALA A 308 -20.00 1.78 16.35
N ASP A 309 -19.76 1.26 15.15
CA ASP A 309 -20.70 0.32 14.52
C ASP A 309 -20.05 -0.35 13.29
N GLY A 310 -20.22 -1.66 13.20
CA GLY A 310 -20.28 -2.45 11.96
C GLY A 310 -19.06 -2.58 11.05
N ASP A 311 -18.59 -1.48 10.45
CA ASP A 311 -17.97 -1.53 9.11
C ASP A 311 -16.58 -0.88 9.06
N ASN A 312 -15.66 -1.42 9.85
CA ASN A 312 -14.34 -0.82 10.09
C ASN A 312 -13.28 -1.28 9.06
N TRP A 313 -13.40 -0.83 7.81
CA TRP A 313 -12.51 -1.24 6.72
C TRP A 313 -11.04 -0.80 6.92
N PHE A 314 -10.77 0.28 7.66
CA PHE A 314 -9.42 0.75 7.95
C PHE A 314 -8.63 -0.27 8.79
N LEU A 315 -9.32 -1.02 9.65
CA LEU A 315 -8.75 -2.10 10.46
C LEU A 315 -8.79 -3.44 9.74
N ASP A 316 -9.74 -3.68 8.83
CA ASP A 316 -9.72 -4.87 7.95
C ASP A 316 -8.56 -4.85 6.94
N PHE A 317 -8.12 -3.67 6.48
CA PHE A 317 -6.88 -3.50 5.73
C PHE A 317 -5.61 -3.84 6.54
N GLY A 318 -5.69 -3.76 7.87
CA GLY A 318 -4.67 -4.24 8.81
C GLY A 318 -4.79 -5.74 9.12
N ASN A 319 -6.01 -6.24 9.32
CA ASN A 319 -6.31 -7.56 9.84
C ASN A 319 -6.34 -8.67 8.78
N GLY A 320 -6.74 -8.39 7.54
CA GLY A 320 -6.74 -9.38 6.45
C GLY A 320 -5.35 -9.79 5.94
N LEU A 321 -4.28 -9.33 6.59
CA LEU A 321 -2.93 -9.35 6.05
C LEU A 321 -1.83 -9.55 7.13
N LEU A 322 -2.23 -9.95 8.33
CA LEU A 322 -1.34 -10.37 9.43
C LEU A 322 -1.49 -11.85 9.79
N VAL A 323 -2.22 -12.61 8.96
CA VAL A 323 -2.16 -14.08 8.87
C VAL A 323 -1.43 -14.49 7.60
#